data_AF-A0A2I0NY36-F1
#
_entry.id   AF-A0A2I0NY36-F1
#
_cell.length_a   1.000
_cell.length_b   1.000
_cell.length_c   1.000
_cell.angle_alpha   90.00
_cell.angle_beta   90.00
_cell.angle_gamma   90.00
#
_symmetry.space_group_name_H-M   'P 1'
#
loop_
_entity.id
_entity.type
_entity.pdbx_description
1 polymer ?
#
loop_
_entity_poly.entity_id
_entity_poly.type
_entity_poly.pdbx_seq_one_letter_code
_entity_poly.pdbx_strand_id
1 'polypeptide(L)'
;MTKNTDDYEALGLVAGIEIHQQLNTASKLFCGCPTTIRETDESSGEFFRYLRATRSELGEIDRAAEEEMMQVRRFRYLRYDTTCLVENDEEPPAPLNLEALNIVLTIAKLTGMSAVPEIHTMRKLVIDGSNTSGFQRTALVALNGSLPTGAVIDTLCIEEEAAQRIEDAYFSLDRLGIPLIEITTAPCLHTPEAVQETAALIGMYLRSTGKV
;
A
#
# COMPACT_ATOMS: atom_id res chain seq x y z
N MET A 1 38.44 -25.52 -2.47
CA MET A 1 37.58 -24.81 -3.44
C MET A 1 36.82 -23.75 -2.66
N THR A 2 37.34 -22.53 -2.65
CA THR A 2 36.57 -21.37 -2.18
C THR A 2 35.38 -21.24 -3.13
N LYS A 3 34.14 -21.37 -2.61
CA LYS A 3 32.95 -21.04 -3.39
C LYS A 3 33.12 -19.60 -3.84
N ASN A 4 33.16 -19.39 -5.15
CA ASN A 4 33.17 -18.05 -5.72
C ASN A 4 31.84 -17.41 -5.31
N THR A 5 31.89 -16.42 -4.42
CA THR A 5 30.68 -15.80 -3.83
C THR A 5 29.89 -14.95 -4.82
N ASP A 6 30.45 -14.74 -6.01
CA ASP A 6 29.95 -13.78 -7.00
C ASP A 6 29.27 -14.48 -8.20
N ASP A 7 29.18 -15.81 -8.20
CA ASP A 7 28.41 -16.57 -9.20
C ASP A 7 26.98 -16.79 -8.71
N TYR A 8 26.19 -15.71 -8.73
CA TYR A 8 24.81 -15.70 -8.26
C TYR A 8 23.88 -16.62 -9.07
N GLU A 9 24.21 -16.85 -10.34
CA GLU A 9 23.47 -17.77 -11.21
C GLU A 9 23.70 -19.23 -10.77
N ALA A 10 24.95 -19.63 -10.50
CA ALA A 10 25.23 -20.96 -9.95
C ALA A 10 24.65 -21.16 -8.54
N LEU A 11 24.46 -20.08 -7.78
CA LEU A 11 23.77 -20.11 -6.48
C LEU A 11 22.25 -20.20 -6.63
N GLY A 12 21.70 -19.96 -7.82
CA GLY A 12 20.26 -19.95 -8.08
C GLY A 12 19.54 -18.75 -7.48
N LEU A 13 20.19 -17.56 -7.46
CA LEU A 13 19.54 -16.35 -6.99
C LEU A 13 18.32 -16.01 -7.84
N VAL A 14 17.19 -15.81 -7.17
CA VAL A 14 15.93 -15.38 -7.75
C VAL A 14 15.36 -14.29 -6.86
N ALA A 15 15.19 -13.09 -7.43
CA ALA A 15 14.69 -11.93 -6.72
C ALA A 15 13.59 -11.22 -7.52
N GLY A 16 12.69 -10.58 -6.78
CA GLY A 16 11.69 -9.63 -7.25
C GLY A 16 11.66 -8.43 -6.31
N ILE A 17 11.01 -7.36 -6.75
CA ILE A 17 10.93 -6.09 -6.02
C ILE A 17 9.45 -5.73 -5.87
N GLU A 18 9.09 -5.25 -4.68
CA GLU A 18 7.82 -4.60 -4.39
C GLU A 18 8.11 -3.19 -3.90
N ILE A 19 7.53 -2.19 -4.57
CA ILE A 19 7.73 -0.76 -4.24
C ILE A 19 6.38 -0.14 -3.93
N HIS A 20 6.30 0.47 -2.75
CA HIS A 20 5.16 1.27 -2.29
C HIS A 20 5.57 2.75 -2.31
N GLN A 21 4.76 3.61 -2.94
CA GLN A 21 5.03 5.05 -2.99
C GLN A 21 3.75 5.85 -2.80
N GLN A 22 3.78 6.84 -1.91
CA GLN A 22 2.66 7.76 -1.72
C GLN A 22 2.53 8.71 -2.91
N LEU A 23 1.30 9.01 -3.31
CA LEU A 23 1.01 9.94 -4.39
C LEU A 23 0.66 11.31 -3.81
N ASN A 24 1.34 12.34 -4.32
CA ASN A 24 1.08 13.73 -3.98
C ASN A 24 -0.16 14.25 -4.72
N THR A 25 -1.32 13.91 -4.17
CA THR A 25 -2.65 14.31 -4.65
C THR A 25 -3.29 15.32 -3.69
N ALA A 26 -4.25 16.09 -4.18
CA ALA A 26 -4.93 17.10 -3.38
C ALA A 26 -5.77 16.49 -2.24
N SER A 27 -6.29 15.28 -2.42
CA SER A 27 -7.11 14.59 -1.42
C SER A 27 -6.76 13.11 -1.33
N LYS A 28 -7.17 12.48 -0.23
CA LYS A 28 -7.05 11.05 0.03
C LYS A 28 -7.80 10.20 -0.99
N LEU A 29 -7.55 8.89 -0.98
CA LEU A 29 -8.00 7.98 -2.03
C LEU A 29 -9.52 7.79 -2.07
N PHE A 30 -10.16 7.80 -0.90
CA PHE A 30 -11.60 7.53 -0.75
C PHE A 30 -12.32 8.57 0.11
N CYS A 31 -11.73 9.76 0.30
CA CYS A 31 -12.40 10.90 0.96
C CYS A 31 -11.80 12.24 0.50
N GLY A 32 -12.45 13.34 0.88
CA GLY A 32 -12.03 14.70 0.50
C GLY A 32 -10.93 15.31 1.39
N CYS A 33 -10.41 14.56 2.37
CA CYS A 33 -9.36 15.04 3.27
C CYS A 33 -8.03 15.25 2.54
N PRO A 34 -7.21 16.25 2.95
CA PRO A 34 -5.90 16.47 2.35
C PRO A 34 -4.92 15.34 2.69
N THR A 35 -3.84 15.24 1.92
CA THR A 35 -2.73 14.28 2.10
C THR A 35 -1.63 14.79 3.05
N THR A 36 -1.94 15.78 3.88
CA THR A 36 -0.99 16.43 4.80
C THR A 36 -0.79 15.59 6.07
N ILE A 37 0.48 15.27 6.36
CA ILE A 37 0.90 14.70 7.65
C ILE A 37 0.91 15.81 8.71
N ARG A 38 0.40 15.50 9.91
CA ARG A 38 0.21 16.40 11.04
C ARG A 38 1.07 15.94 12.21
N GLU A 39 1.53 16.90 13.01
CA GLU A 39 2.19 16.56 14.28
C GLU A 39 1.17 16.03 15.29
N THR A 40 1.59 15.10 16.15
CA THR A 40 0.67 14.41 17.08
C THR A 40 0.01 15.32 18.11
N ASP A 41 0.67 16.41 18.50
CA ASP A 41 0.18 17.42 19.43
C ASP A 41 -0.89 18.35 18.82
N GLU A 42 -1.02 18.36 17.49
CA GLU A 42 -2.08 19.08 16.78
C GLU A 42 -3.41 18.31 16.71
N SER A 43 -3.49 17.13 17.33
CA SER A 43 -4.70 16.32 17.32
C SER A 43 -5.90 17.06 17.94
N SER A 44 -7.04 17.03 17.23
CA SER A 44 -8.29 17.66 17.66
C SER A 44 -9.17 16.74 18.50
N GLY A 45 -8.73 15.49 18.69
CA GLY A 45 -9.34 14.53 19.59
C GLY A 45 -8.85 13.11 19.32
N GLU A 46 -9.47 12.17 20.02
CA GLU A 46 -9.15 10.76 19.89
C GLU A 46 -10.38 9.87 20.05
N PHE A 47 -10.27 8.63 19.60
CA PHE A 47 -11.24 7.60 19.87
C PHE A 47 -10.57 6.22 19.99
N PHE A 48 -11.34 5.24 20.44
CA PHE A 48 -10.85 3.88 20.68
C PHE A 48 -11.69 2.83 19.94
N ARG A 49 -11.04 1.76 19.49
CA ARG A 49 -11.67 0.61 18.83
C ARG A 49 -11.07 -0.72 19.26
N TYR A 50 -11.81 -1.77 18.97
CA TYR A 50 -11.34 -3.15 18.99
C TYR A 50 -11.65 -3.74 17.62
N LEU A 51 -10.65 -4.30 16.94
CA LEU A 51 -10.87 -5.06 15.72
C LEU A 51 -11.16 -6.52 16.08
N ARG A 52 -11.98 -7.17 15.25
CA ARG A 52 -12.31 -8.59 15.40
C ARG A 52 -12.16 -9.27 14.05
N ALA A 53 -11.43 -10.38 14.00
CA ALA A 53 -11.41 -11.20 12.81
C ALA A 53 -12.80 -11.75 12.54
N THR A 54 -13.13 -11.85 11.25
CA THR A 54 -14.39 -12.42 10.80
C THR A 54 -14.17 -13.89 10.46
N ARG A 55 -15.17 -14.73 10.71
CA ARG A 55 -15.14 -16.14 10.31
C ARG A 55 -15.31 -16.25 8.78
N SER A 56 -14.63 -17.20 8.17
CA SER A 56 -14.87 -17.62 6.80
C SER A 56 -16.27 -18.20 6.65
N GLU A 57 -16.67 -18.43 5.41
CA GLU A 57 -17.91 -19.11 5.05
C GLU A 57 -18.03 -20.51 5.68
N LEU A 58 -16.91 -21.15 6.00
CA LEU A 58 -16.85 -22.45 6.67
C LEU A 58 -16.88 -22.33 8.21
N GLY A 59 -16.96 -21.11 8.74
CA GLY A 59 -16.97 -20.83 10.17
C GLY A 59 -15.59 -20.83 10.83
N GLU A 60 -14.53 -21.02 10.04
CA GLU A 60 -13.13 -21.05 10.45
C GLU A 60 -12.55 -19.62 10.50
N ILE A 61 -11.59 -19.38 11.37
CA ILE A 61 -10.87 -18.10 11.41
C ILE A 61 -9.47 -18.35 10.85
N ASP A 62 -8.96 -17.40 10.08
CA ASP A 62 -7.58 -17.45 9.63
C ASP A 62 -6.62 -17.53 10.83
N ARG A 63 -5.60 -18.40 10.75
CA ARG A 63 -4.70 -18.64 11.89
C ARG A 63 -3.93 -17.40 12.32
N ALA A 64 -3.47 -16.58 11.37
CA ALA A 64 -2.79 -15.33 11.70
C ALA A 64 -3.77 -14.36 12.37
N ALA A 65 -5.02 -14.36 11.89
CA ALA A 65 -6.07 -13.56 12.50
C ALA A 65 -6.46 -14.03 13.91
N GLU A 66 -6.45 -15.33 14.19
CA GLU A 66 -6.63 -15.89 15.53
C GLU A 66 -5.50 -15.49 16.47
N GLU A 67 -4.24 -15.64 16.05
CA GLU A 67 -3.06 -15.27 16.87
C GLU A 67 -3.07 -13.80 17.24
N GLU A 68 -3.39 -12.92 16.30
CA GLU A 68 -3.48 -11.48 16.54
C GLU A 68 -4.67 -11.14 17.47
N MET A 69 -5.79 -11.87 17.37
CA MET A 69 -6.92 -11.75 18.30
C MET A 69 -6.65 -12.31 19.71
N MET A 70 -5.66 -13.19 19.90
CA MET A 70 -5.33 -13.73 21.24
C MET A 70 -4.98 -12.61 22.24
N GLN A 71 -4.54 -11.46 21.72
CA GLN A 71 -4.43 -10.23 22.49
C GLN A 71 -5.57 -9.30 22.09
N VAL A 72 -6.61 -9.19 22.92
CA VAL A 72 -7.65 -8.17 22.73
C VAL A 72 -7.02 -6.79 22.92
N ARG A 73 -6.56 -6.19 21.82
CA ARG A 73 -5.89 -4.89 21.80
C ARG A 73 -6.92 -3.78 21.59
N ARG A 74 -6.90 -2.80 22.49
CA ARG A 74 -7.66 -1.56 22.35
C ARG A 74 -6.81 -0.59 21.55
N PHE A 75 -7.20 -0.32 20.32
CA PHE A 75 -6.54 0.67 19.47
C PHE A 75 -6.99 2.07 19.83
N ARG A 76 -6.05 3.01 19.90
CA ARG A 76 -6.27 4.45 20.11
C ARG A 76 -5.93 5.18 18.81
N TYR A 77 -6.84 6.00 18.33
CA TYR A 77 -6.67 6.78 17.10
C TYR A 77 -6.76 8.27 17.36
N LEU A 78 -5.76 9.02 16.92
CA LEU A 78 -5.82 10.49 16.88
C LEU A 78 -6.52 10.95 15.61
N ARG A 79 -7.43 11.91 15.78
CA ARG A 79 -8.11 12.61 14.68
C ARG A 79 -7.74 14.09 14.68
N TYR A 80 -7.90 14.70 13.52
CA TYR A 80 -7.55 16.08 13.23
C TYR A 80 -8.73 16.80 12.59
N ASP A 81 -8.66 18.12 12.52
CA ASP A 81 -9.55 18.92 11.67
C ASP A 81 -9.37 18.63 10.17
N THR A 82 -8.27 17.95 9.79
CA THR A 82 -7.98 17.44 8.44
C THR A 82 -8.36 15.97 8.22
N THR A 83 -9.05 15.32 9.16
CA THR A 83 -9.57 13.94 9.02
C THR A 83 -11.10 13.94 9.05
N CYS A 84 -11.76 12.95 8.45
CA CYS A 84 -13.22 12.87 8.40
C CYS A 84 -13.78 11.53 8.91
N LEU A 85 -15.09 11.35 8.75
CA LEU A 85 -15.80 10.15 9.20
C LEU A 85 -15.40 8.89 8.42
N VAL A 86 -14.93 9.03 7.18
CA VAL A 86 -14.42 7.90 6.40
C VAL A 86 -13.17 7.30 7.05
N GLU A 87 -12.20 8.13 7.46
CA GLU A 87 -11.03 7.64 8.20
C GLU A 87 -11.39 7.06 9.58
N ASN A 88 -12.50 7.50 10.18
CA ASN A 88 -12.96 6.99 11.48
C ASN A 88 -13.79 5.70 11.38
N ASP A 89 -14.07 5.22 10.15
CA ASP A 89 -15.01 4.14 9.85
C ASP A 89 -16.44 4.43 10.34
N GLU A 90 -16.90 5.68 10.17
CA GLU A 90 -18.23 6.18 10.57
C GLU A 90 -19.04 6.71 9.37
N GLU A 91 -18.49 6.66 8.16
CA GLU A 91 -19.15 7.03 6.91
C GLU A 91 -18.66 6.11 5.77
N PRO A 92 -19.53 5.71 4.82
CA PRO A 92 -19.09 4.99 3.63
C PRO A 92 -18.03 5.77 2.84
N PRO A 93 -17.02 5.08 2.25
CA PRO A 93 -16.02 5.74 1.43
C PRO A 93 -16.65 6.44 0.22
N ALA A 94 -16.06 7.58 -0.17
CA ALA A 94 -16.36 8.24 -1.43
C ALA A 94 -15.85 7.40 -2.61
N PRO A 95 -16.24 7.73 -3.86
CA PRO A 95 -15.64 7.12 -5.05
C PRO A 95 -14.11 7.30 -5.11
N LEU A 96 -13.44 6.39 -5.81
CA LEU A 96 -11.99 6.39 -6.02
C LEU A 96 -11.49 7.74 -6.54
N ASN A 97 -10.43 8.28 -5.94
CA ASN A 97 -9.80 9.52 -6.36
C ASN A 97 -9.24 9.42 -7.80
N LEU A 98 -9.83 10.19 -8.72
CA LEU A 98 -9.44 10.20 -10.13
C LEU A 98 -8.06 10.85 -10.38
N GLU A 99 -7.60 11.78 -9.54
CA GLU A 99 -6.23 12.30 -9.65
C GLU A 99 -5.22 11.18 -9.40
N ALA A 100 -5.42 10.43 -8.32
CA ALA A 100 -4.57 9.30 -7.96
C ALA A 100 -4.59 8.23 -9.06
N LEU A 101 -5.77 7.86 -9.55
CA LEU A 101 -5.91 6.90 -10.65
C LEU A 101 -5.18 7.35 -11.92
N ASN A 102 -5.27 8.64 -12.29
CA ASN A 102 -4.58 9.17 -13.47
C ASN A 102 -3.06 9.07 -13.35
N ILE A 103 -2.50 9.28 -12.16
CA ILE A 103 -1.05 9.12 -11.91
C ILE A 103 -0.65 7.64 -12.09
N VAL A 104 -1.41 6.72 -11.52
CA VAL A 104 -1.14 5.27 -11.64
C VAL A 104 -1.26 4.79 -13.08
N LEU A 105 -2.28 5.21 -13.82
CA LEU A 105 -2.42 4.91 -15.26
C LEU A 105 -1.28 5.51 -16.11
N THR A 106 -0.77 6.68 -15.72
CA THR A 106 0.41 7.28 -16.36
C THR A 106 1.63 6.40 -16.15
N ILE A 107 1.85 5.92 -14.93
CA ILE A 107 2.95 5.00 -14.60
C ILE A 107 2.78 3.69 -15.37
N ALA A 108 1.58 3.10 -15.40
CA ALA A 108 1.26 1.91 -16.19
C ALA A 108 1.68 2.07 -17.65
N LYS A 109 1.36 3.22 -18.26
CA LYS A 109 1.73 3.51 -19.64
C LYS A 109 3.24 3.68 -19.82
N LEU A 110 3.93 4.33 -18.89
CA LEU A 110 5.39 4.49 -18.91
C LEU A 110 6.13 3.15 -18.82
N THR A 111 5.57 2.19 -18.08
CA THR A 111 6.14 0.85 -17.88
C THR A 111 5.63 -0.19 -18.89
N GLY A 112 4.88 0.24 -19.91
CA GLY A 112 4.36 -0.64 -20.96
C GLY A 112 3.31 -1.65 -20.48
N MET A 113 2.67 -1.40 -19.33
CA MET A 113 1.64 -2.27 -18.77
C MET A 113 0.31 -2.15 -19.49
N SER A 114 -0.48 -3.22 -19.42
CA SER A 114 -1.86 -3.26 -19.89
C SER A 114 -2.83 -2.92 -18.76
N ALA A 115 -3.49 -1.77 -18.86
CA ALA A 115 -4.52 -1.38 -17.88
C ALA A 115 -5.72 -2.32 -17.94
N VAL A 116 -6.31 -2.62 -16.78
CA VAL A 116 -7.54 -3.43 -16.70
C VAL A 116 -8.73 -2.61 -17.24
N PRO A 117 -9.71 -3.26 -17.89
CA PRO A 117 -10.85 -2.54 -18.49
C PRO A 117 -11.80 -1.95 -17.44
N GLU A 118 -11.87 -2.57 -16.25
CA GLU A 118 -12.70 -2.14 -15.13
C GLU A 118 -11.92 -2.36 -13.83
N ILE A 119 -11.99 -1.38 -12.93
CA ILE A 119 -11.25 -1.39 -11.67
C ILE A 119 -12.23 -1.69 -10.54
N HIS A 120 -11.95 -2.77 -9.81
CA HIS A 120 -12.71 -3.15 -8.62
C HIS A 120 -11.88 -2.93 -7.37
N THR A 121 -12.41 -2.14 -6.44
CA THR A 121 -11.81 -1.97 -5.11
C THR A 121 -12.12 -3.19 -4.24
N MET A 122 -11.05 -3.79 -3.74
CA MET A 122 -11.04 -4.96 -2.87
C MET A 122 -10.74 -4.54 -1.42
N ARG A 123 -10.97 -5.46 -0.48
CA ARG A 123 -10.67 -5.28 0.95
C ARG A 123 -9.65 -6.33 1.37
N LYS A 124 -8.38 -5.94 1.47
CA LYS A 124 -7.30 -6.76 2.02
C LYS A 124 -7.39 -6.68 3.54
N LEU A 125 -7.66 -7.79 4.22
CA LEU A 125 -7.82 -7.80 5.68
C LEU A 125 -6.53 -7.34 6.37
N VAL A 126 -6.64 -6.39 7.29
CA VAL A 126 -5.53 -5.82 8.07
C VAL A 126 -6.06 -5.52 9.47
N ILE A 127 -5.71 -6.36 10.45
CA ILE A 127 -6.29 -6.34 11.80
C ILE A 127 -5.30 -5.85 12.88
N ASP A 128 -4.15 -5.34 12.47
CA ASP A 128 -3.09 -4.83 13.36
C ASP A 128 -3.37 -3.44 13.94
N GLY A 129 -4.54 -2.88 13.62
CA GLY A 129 -5.01 -1.57 14.02
C GLY A 129 -4.58 -0.44 13.07
N SER A 130 -3.72 -0.67 12.09
CA SER A 130 -3.27 0.40 11.19
C SER A 130 -4.34 0.88 10.20
N ASN A 131 -5.41 0.09 9.97
CA ASN A 131 -6.62 0.49 9.26
C ASN A 131 -7.83 0.45 10.20
N THR A 132 -8.53 1.57 10.36
CA THR A 132 -9.68 1.70 11.28
C THR A 132 -10.82 0.75 10.94
N SER A 133 -11.01 0.43 9.67
CA SER A 133 -12.01 -0.51 9.16
C SER A 133 -11.62 -1.99 9.27
N GLY A 134 -10.40 -2.31 9.70
CA GLY A 134 -9.87 -3.69 9.75
C GLY A 134 -9.50 -4.28 8.38
N PHE A 135 -9.42 -3.43 7.35
CA PHE A 135 -8.95 -3.80 6.03
C PHE A 135 -8.39 -2.57 5.31
N GLN A 136 -7.47 -2.81 4.39
CA GLN A 136 -6.96 -1.85 3.42
C GLN A 136 -7.77 -1.95 2.13
N ARG A 137 -8.22 -0.82 1.58
CA ARG A 137 -8.84 -0.79 0.25
C ARG A 137 -7.73 -0.76 -0.81
N THR A 138 -7.73 -1.76 -1.69
CA THR A 138 -6.73 -1.95 -2.76
C THR A 138 -7.43 -2.27 -4.07
N ALA A 139 -6.91 -1.82 -5.20
CA ALA A 139 -7.46 -2.07 -6.53
C ALA A 139 -6.33 -2.36 -7.52
N LEU A 140 -6.48 -3.44 -8.30
CA LEU A 140 -5.60 -3.73 -9.44
C LEU A 140 -5.90 -2.75 -10.59
N VAL A 141 -4.85 -2.11 -11.12
CA VAL A 141 -4.98 -1.11 -12.19
C VAL A 141 -4.37 -1.60 -13.51
N ALA A 142 -3.23 -2.28 -13.46
CA ALA A 142 -2.58 -2.77 -14.67
C ALA A 142 -1.77 -4.04 -14.42
N LEU A 143 -1.50 -4.78 -15.50
CA LEU A 143 -0.73 -6.02 -15.51
C LEU A 143 0.32 -6.00 -16.63
N ASN A 144 1.30 -6.89 -16.54
CA ASN A 144 2.21 -7.26 -17.63
C ASN A 144 2.98 -6.07 -18.24
N GLY A 145 3.88 -5.48 -17.46
CA GLY A 145 4.82 -4.46 -17.91
C GLY A 145 6.21 -5.02 -18.16
N SER A 146 7.04 -4.24 -18.84
CA SER A 146 8.44 -4.57 -19.08
C SER A 146 9.30 -3.33 -18.98
N LEU A 147 10.38 -3.43 -18.23
CA LEU A 147 11.35 -2.36 -18.08
C LEU A 147 12.52 -2.57 -19.06
N PRO A 148 13.19 -1.49 -19.50
CA PRO A 148 14.44 -1.55 -20.25
C PRO A 148 15.55 -2.39 -19.61
N THR A 149 15.54 -2.58 -18.29
CA THR A 149 16.46 -3.46 -17.56
C THR A 149 16.23 -4.96 -17.82
N GLY A 150 15.14 -5.30 -18.52
CA GLY A 150 14.69 -6.69 -18.73
C GLY A 150 13.75 -7.20 -17.64
N ALA A 151 13.51 -6.43 -16.58
CA ALA A 151 12.59 -6.80 -15.51
C ALA A 151 11.12 -6.75 -15.99
N VAL A 152 10.33 -7.74 -15.60
CA VAL A 152 8.88 -7.79 -15.85
C VAL A 152 8.15 -7.23 -14.64
N ILE A 153 7.16 -6.38 -14.87
CA ILE A 153 6.25 -5.88 -13.82
C ILE A 153 4.96 -6.68 -13.92
N ASP A 154 4.65 -7.47 -12.90
CA ASP A 154 3.48 -8.35 -12.89
C ASP A 154 2.22 -7.55 -12.61
N THR A 155 2.22 -6.74 -11.55
CA THR A 155 1.04 -6.03 -11.04
C THR A 155 1.33 -4.58 -10.71
N LEU A 156 0.32 -3.74 -10.97
CA LEU A 156 0.26 -2.35 -10.54
C LEU A 156 -1.06 -2.13 -9.80
N CYS A 157 -0.97 -1.80 -8.52
CA CYS A 157 -2.13 -1.57 -7.67
C CYS A 157 -2.18 -0.12 -7.19
N ILE A 158 -3.40 0.36 -6.90
CA ILE A 158 -3.66 1.57 -6.15
C ILE A 158 -4.33 1.21 -4.84
N GLU A 159 -3.83 1.73 -3.72
CA GLU A 159 -4.33 1.39 -2.39
C GLU A 159 -4.25 2.54 -1.40
N GLU A 160 -4.93 2.37 -0.27
CA GLU A 160 -4.83 3.28 0.86
C GLU A 160 -3.54 3.03 1.64
N GLU A 161 -2.78 4.09 1.95
CA GLU A 161 -1.75 4.02 2.99
C GLU A 161 -2.38 3.80 4.37
N ALA A 162 -1.65 3.10 5.25
CA ALA A 162 -2.08 2.81 6.61
C ALA A 162 -1.85 4.01 7.56
N ALA A 163 -2.58 4.03 8.68
CA ALA A 163 -2.38 5.01 9.74
C ALA A 163 -0.93 5.01 10.24
N GLN A 164 -0.42 6.16 10.69
CA GLN A 164 0.93 6.23 11.24
C GLN A 164 0.93 5.65 12.65
N ARG A 165 1.75 4.63 12.90
CA ARG A 165 1.95 4.10 14.25
C ARG A 165 2.83 5.07 15.04
N ILE A 166 2.32 5.51 16.19
CA ILE A 166 3.05 6.35 17.15
C ILE A 166 3.81 5.43 18.11
N GLU A 167 3.09 4.54 18.79
CA GLU A 167 3.63 3.53 19.71
C GLU A 167 2.60 2.40 19.89
N ASP A 168 3.01 1.13 19.87
CA ASP A 168 2.14 -0.04 20.08
C ASP A 168 0.78 0.04 19.33
N ALA A 169 -0.32 0.19 20.08
CA ALA A 169 -1.70 0.25 19.61
C ALA A 169 -2.23 1.69 19.42
N TYR A 170 -1.33 2.66 19.31
CA TYR A 170 -1.62 4.09 19.19
C TYR A 170 -1.24 4.61 17.80
N PHE A 171 -2.24 5.14 17.09
CA PHE A 171 -2.11 5.53 15.69
C PHE A 171 -2.61 6.95 15.43
N SER A 172 -2.01 7.59 14.43
CA SER A 172 -2.43 8.87 13.86
C SER A 172 -3.12 8.66 12.51
N LEU A 173 -4.30 9.27 12.32
CA LEU A 173 -5.14 9.09 11.13
C LEU A 173 -4.84 10.05 9.97
N ASP A 174 -3.98 11.04 10.18
CA ASP A 174 -3.52 11.97 9.15
C ASP A 174 -2.97 11.26 7.91
N ARG A 175 -2.22 10.16 8.09
CA ARG A 175 -1.66 9.34 7.00
C ARG A 175 -2.65 8.35 6.38
N LEU A 176 -3.62 7.85 7.16
CA LEU A 176 -4.56 6.82 6.72
C LEU A 176 -5.32 7.29 5.48
N GLY A 177 -5.28 6.53 4.39
CA GLY A 177 -6.02 6.82 3.17
C GLY A 177 -5.29 7.71 2.15
N ILE A 178 -4.06 8.15 2.42
CA ILE A 178 -3.21 8.76 1.38
C ILE A 178 -3.07 7.75 0.22
N PRO A 179 -3.26 8.15 -1.05
CA PRO A 179 -3.14 7.19 -2.14
C PRO A 179 -1.72 6.66 -2.24
N LEU A 180 -1.61 5.34 -2.37
CA LEU A 180 -0.37 4.60 -2.47
C LEU A 180 -0.39 3.80 -3.78
N ILE A 181 0.71 3.84 -4.52
CA ILE A 181 0.93 2.93 -5.64
C ILE A 181 1.81 1.77 -5.18
N GLU A 182 1.41 0.55 -5.53
CA GLU A 182 2.19 -0.67 -5.33
C GLU A 182 2.61 -1.20 -6.72
N ILE A 183 3.92 -1.37 -6.91
CA ILE A 183 4.53 -1.91 -8.13
C ILE A 183 5.27 -3.20 -7.76
N THR A 184 4.85 -4.33 -8.35
CA THR A 184 5.45 -5.64 -8.07
C THR A 184 6.09 -6.22 -9.33
N THR A 185 7.37 -6.55 -9.26
CA THR A 185 8.07 -7.24 -10.35
C THR A 185 7.93 -8.75 -10.25
N ALA A 186 8.04 -9.43 -11.38
CA ALA A 186 8.26 -10.86 -11.41
C ALA A 186 9.56 -11.23 -10.68
N PRO A 187 9.69 -12.47 -10.18
CA PRO A 187 10.93 -12.99 -9.60
C PRO A 187 11.94 -13.34 -10.72
N CYS A 188 12.36 -12.33 -11.50
CA CYS A 188 13.20 -12.50 -12.69
C CYS A 188 14.58 -11.79 -12.58
N LEU A 189 14.98 -11.39 -11.38
CA LEU A 189 16.25 -10.70 -11.14
C LEU A 189 17.25 -11.69 -10.52
N HIS A 190 18.42 -11.84 -11.17
CA HIS A 190 19.39 -12.90 -10.84
C HIS A 190 20.73 -12.38 -10.32
N THR A 191 20.90 -11.06 -10.21
CA THR A 191 22.08 -10.43 -9.59
C THR A 191 21.68 -9.24 -8.72
N PRO A 192 22.45 -8.91 -7.66
CA PRO A 192 22.22 -7.70 -6.87
C PRO A 192 22.20 -6.41 -7.69
N GLU A 193 23.05 -6.32 -8.72
CA GLU A 193 23.13 -5.17 -9.62
C GLU A 193 21.83 -4.99 -10.41
N ALA A 194 21.25 -6.07 -10.92
CA ALA A 194 19.97 -6.03 -11.63
C ALA A 194 18.82 -5.57 -10.72
N VAL A 195 18.85 -5.95 -9.43
CA VAL A 195 17.89 -5.47 -8.42
C VAL A 195 18.06 -3.97 -8.21
N GLN A 196 19.28 -3.50 -8.00
CA GLN A 196 19.57 -2.09 -7.79
C GLN A 196 19.19 -1.23 -8.99
N GLU A 197 19.54 -1.65 -10.21
CA GLU A 197 19.23 -0.92 -11.44
C GLU A 197 17.72 -0.83 -11.68
N THR A 198 17.00 -1.95 -11.48
CA THR A 198 15.55 -2.00 -11.62
C THR A 198 14.85 -1.09 -10.60
N ALA A 199 15.25 -1.15 -9.32
CA ALA A 199 14.71 -0.27 -8.29
C ALA A 199 14.98 1.21 -8.59
N ALA A 200 16.20 1.54 -9.03
CA ALA A 200 16.58 2.90 -9.38
C ALA A 200 15.75 3.45 -10.55
N LEU A 201 15.49 2.62 -11.57
CA LEU A 201 14.69 2.99 -12.72
C LEU A 201 13.22 3.23 -12.34
N ILE A 202 12.61 2.34 -11.56
CA ILE A 202 11.25 2.53 -11.05
C ILE A 202 11.15 3.83 -10.26
N GLY A 203 12.11 4.07 -9.35
CA GLY A 203 12.18 5.31 -8.59
C GLY A 203 12.33 6.56 -9.47
N MET A 204 13.07 6.47 -10.58
CA MET A 204 13.17 7.55 -11.56
C MET A 204 11.82 7.82 -12.23
N TYR A 205 11.12 6.79 -12.70
CA TYR A 205 9.79 6.94 -13.32
C TYR A 205 8.78 7.56 -12.37
N LEU A 206 8.74 7.10 -11.11
CA LEU A 206 7.91 7.68 -10.07
C LEU A 206 8.19 9.19 -9.93
N ARG A 207 9.45 9.59 -9.74
CA ARG A 207 9.82 11.02 -9.63
C ARG A 207 9.53 11.84 -10.89
N SER A 208 9.65 11.24 -12.07
CA SER A 208 9.34 11.90 -13.34
C SER A 208 7.87 12.28 -13.49
N THR A 209 6.96 11.71 -12.70
CA THR A 209 5.56 12.15 -12.65
C THR A 209 5.39 13.53 -12.02
N GLY A 210 6.32 13.96 -11.16
CA GLY A 210 6.17 15.17 -10.32
C GLY A 210 5.02 15.07 -9.30
N LYS A 211 4.55 13.84 -9.04
CA LYS A 211 3.33 13.53 -8.27
C LYS A 211 3.55 12.48 -7.18
N VAL A 212 4.79 12.34 -6.72
CA VAL A 212 5.23 11.42 -5.65
C VAL A 212 6.17 12.12 -4.70
#